data_AF-A0A328IHK3-F1
#
_entry.id   AF-A0A328IHK3-F1
#
_cell.length_a   1.000
_cell.length_b   1.000
_cell.length_c   1.000
_cell.angle_alpha   90.00
_cell.angle_beta   90.00
_cell.angle_gamma   90.00
#
_symmetry.space_group_name_H-M   'P 1'
#
loop_
_entity.id
_entity.type
_entity.pdbx_description
1 polymer ?
#
loop_
_entity_poly.entity_id
_entity_poly.type
_entity_poly.pdbx_seq_one_letter_code
_entity_poly.pdbx_strand_id
1 'polypeptide(L)'
;MIINPSCTVKRHNSISIIVISCQHKKNIKKKYLEEEIINKIIKKKIKPNLINKKTKFYINPSGSFTLGGPSVDTGLTGRKIIQDSYGNEIRHGGGCFSGKDGTKVDRSGAYMARYLAKNIVASGICNKCEIQLTYAIGIEKPISLYINTFQTNKVKESLIIETIKNHFDLSPQGIIKKLNLKKPIFAITSREGHFGRIDNLFSWERIDQKFIFSKLLLIK
;
A
#
# COMPACT_ATOMS: atom_id res chain seq x y z
N MET A 1 -0.20 -3.41 5.71
CA MET A 1 -1.33 -3.04 6.60
C MET A 1 -2.61 -2.88 5.83
N ILE A 2 -3.69 -3.39 6.40
CA ILE A 2 -5.04 -3.23 5.88
C ILE A 2 -5.88 -2.69 7.03
N ILE A 3 -6.69 -1.67 6.73
CA ILE A 3 -7.66 -1.12 7.66
C ILE A 3 -9.03 -1.48 7.08
N ASN A 4 -9.89 -2.08 7.89
CA ASN A 4 -11.27 -2.33 7.47
C ASN A 4 -11.97 -0.98 7.25
N PRO A 5 -12.45 -0.66 6.03
CA PRO A 5 -13.10 0.60 5.75
C PRO A 5 -14.38 0.83 6.56
N SER A 6 -15.03 -0.21 7.11
CA SER A 6 -16.24 -0.09 7.93
C SER A 6 -15.99 0.20 9.42
N CYS A 7 -14.74 0.24 9.89
CA CYS A 7 -14.45 0.39 11.31
C CYS A 7 -14.34 1.83 11.82
N THR A 8 -14.75 2.00 13.08
CA THR A 8 -14.71 3.19 13.94
C THR A 8 -13.29 3.54 14.43
N VAL A 9 -12.27 3.35 13.58
CA VAL A 9 -10.97 4.00 13.83
C VAL A 9 -11.22 5.50 13.77
N LYS A 10 -10.70 6.27 14.74
CA LYS A 10 -10.81 7.74 14.83
C LYS A 10 -10.62 8.35 13.43
N ARG A 11 -11.72 8.62 12.72
CA ARG A 11 -11.65 9.07 11.34
C ARG A 11 -11.20 10.53 11.37
N HIS A 12 -10.27 10.87 10.48
CA HIS A 12 -9.98 12.28 10.25
C HIS A 12 -11.24 12.92 9.66
N ASN A 13 -11.86 13.82 10.44
CA ASN A 13 -13.09 14.50 10.04
C ASN A 13 -12.83 15.64 9.03
N SER A 14 -11.57 15.97 8.79
CA SER A 14 -11.15 16.97 7.80
C SER A 14 -9.67 16.84 7.45
N ILE A 15 -9.31 17.34 6.27
CA ILE A 15 -7.92 17.50 5.83
C ILE A 15 -7.44 18.90 6.21
N SER A 16 -6.34 18.98 6.96
CA SER A 16 -5.77 20.28 7.36
C SER A 16 -5.05 20.98 6.22
N ILE A 17 -4.27 20.23 5.43
CA ILE A 17 -3.37 20.79 4.42
C ILE A 17 -3.36 19.90 3.19
N ILE A 18 -3.43 20.52 2.01
CA ILE A 18 -3.24 19.86 0.72
C ILE A 18 -2.10 20.57 0.00
N VAL A 19 -1.08 19.82 -0.41
CA VAL A 19 0.07 20.33 -1.15
C VAL A 19 0.09 19.67 -2.54
N ILE A 20 0.19 20.50 -3.59
CA ILE A 20 0.41 20.02 -4.96
C ILE A 20 1.49 20.90 -5.60
N SER A 21 2.55 20.26 -6.06
CA SER A 21 3.54 20.87 -6.96
C SER A 21 3.43 20.19 -8.32
N CYS A 22 3.13 20.95 -9.36
CA CYS A 22 2.92 20.46 -10.71
C CYS A 22 3.71 21.29 -11.72
N GLN A 23 4.49 20.62 -12.57
CA GLN A 23 5.19 21.27 -13.66
C GLN A 23 4.18 21.84 -14.67
N HIS A 24 4.46 23.03 -15.20
CA HIS A 24 3.56 23.74 -16.12
C HIS A 24 4.32 24.40 -17.27
N LYS A 25 3.58 24.73 -18.35
CA LYS A 25 4.14 25.49 -19.47
C LYS A 25 4.55 26.90 -19.01
N LYS A 26 5.53 27.49 -19.70
CA LYS A 26 5.87 28.91 -19.55
C LYS A 26 4.62 29.76 -19.81
N ASN A 27 4.52 30.91 -19.16
CA ASN A 27 3.45 31.91 -19.29
C ASN A 27 2.07 31.53 -18.72
N ILE A 28 1.95 30.43 -17.97
CA ILE A 28 0.72 30.16 -17.20
C ILE A 28 0.69 31.07 -15.97
N LYS A 29 -0.41 31.83 -15.81
CA LYS A 29 -0.64 32.66 -14.62
C LYS A 29 -0.86 31.74 -13.41
N LYS A 30 -0.14 32.01 -12.31
CA LYS A 30 -0.23 31.23 -11.06
C LYS A 30 -1.68 31.06 -10.59
N LYS A 31 -2.44 32.15 -10.47
CA LYS A 31 -3.84 32.13 -10.03
C LYS A 31 -4.71 31.17 -10.87
N TYR A 32 -4.55 31.20 -12.19
CA TYR A 32 -5.27 30.29 -13.08
C TYR A 32 -4.90 28.82 -12.81
N LEU A 33 -3.60 28.52 -12.67
CA LEU A 33 -3.14 27.17 -12.35
C LEU A 33 -3.68 26.67 -11.01
N GLU A 34 -3.71 27.54 -9.98
CA GLU A 34 -4.26 27.21 -8.66
C GLU A 34 -5.74 26.86 -8.75
N GLU A 35 -6.55 27.70 -9.41
CA GLU A 35 -7.98 27.48 -9.61
C GLU A 35 -8.25 26.17 -10.37
N GLU A 36 -7.48 25.90 -11.43
CA GLU A 36 -7.60 24.70 -12.25
C GLU A 36 -7.25 23.43 -11.45
N ILE A 37 -6.16 23.44 -10.69
CA ILE A 37 -5.77 22.31 -9.83
C ILE A 37 -6.84 22.06 -8.75
N ILE A 38 -7.32 23.11 -8.10
CA ILE A 38 -8.36 22.97 -7.07
C ILE A 38 -9.65 22.39 -7.67
N ASN A 39 -10.13 22.95 -8.78
CA ASN A 39 -11.43 22.58 -9.34
C ASN A 39 -11.39 21.26 -10.12
N LYS A 40 -10.35 21.02 -10.91
CA LYS A 40 -10.28 19.86 -11.80
C LYS A 40 -9.59 18.64 -11.19
N ILE A 41 -8.74 18.83 -10.17
CA ILE A 41 -8.00 17.72 -9.53
C ILE A 41 -8.53 17.51 -8.11
N ILE A 42 -8.37 18.49 -7.22
CA ILE A 42 -8.65 18.30 -5.79
C ILE A 42 -10.13 18.01 -5.54
N LYS A 43 -11.04 18.89 -6.00
CA LYS A 43 -12.49 18.72 -5.79
C LYS A 43 -13.06 17.47 -6.48
N LYS A 44 -12.41 16.96 -7.53
CA LYS A 44 -12.81 15.72 -8.21
C LYS A 44 -12.32 14.45 -7.50
N LYS A 45 -11.24 14.53 -6.72
CA LYS A 45 -10.60 13.36 -6.10
C LYS A 45 -10.86 13.25 -4.60
N ILE A 46 -11.06 14.37 -3.92
CA ILE A 46 -11.26 14.41 -2.47
C ILE A 46 -12.75 14.63 -2.17
N LYS A 47 -13.28 13.84 -1.23
CA LYS A 47 -14.69 13.96 -0.82
C LYS A 47 -14.95 15.37 -0.25
N PRO A 48 -16.04 16.06 -0.63
CA PRO A 48 -16.29 17.43 -0.20
C PRO A 48 -16.34 17.61 1.32
N ASN A 49 -16.86 16.61 2.05
CA ASN A 49 -16.95 16.66 3.52
C ASN A 49 -15.59 16.63 4.24
N LEU A 50 -14.49 16.30 3.55
CA LEU A 50 -13.13 16.35 4.10
C LEU A 50 -12.46 17.72 3.92
N ILE A 51 -13.00 18.58 3.06
CA ILE A 51 -12.45 19.91 2.79
C ILE A 51 -13.35 20.94 3.48
N ASN A 52 -12.77 21.76 4.36
CA ASN A 52 -13.51 22.81 5.07
C ASN A 52 -12.79 24.16 4.97
N LYS A 53 -13.38 25.20 5.56
CA LYS A 53 -12.81 26.57 5.54
C LYS A 53 -11.42 26.68 6.17
N LYS A 54 -11.00 25.72 7.00
CA LYS A 54 -9.68 25.66 7.64
C LYS A 54 -8.65 24.88 6.80
N THR A 55 -9.07 24.17 5.75
CA THR A 55 -8.16 23.44 4.85
C THR A 55 -7.28 24.42 4.09
N LYS A 56 -5.96 24.31 4.26
CA LYS A 56 -4.97 25.12 3.54
C LYS A 56 -4.57 24.43 2.24
N PHE A 57 -4.51 25.20 1.16
CA PHE A 57 -4.04 24.75 -0.15
C PHE A 57 -2.69 25.38 -0.46
N TYR A 58 -1.67 24.56 -0.67
CA TYR A 58 -0.34 25.00 -1.14
C TYR A 58 -0.12 24.45 -2.55
N ILE A 59 -0.43 25.27 -3.55
CA ILE A 59 -0.33 24.91 -4.96
C ILE A 59 0.87 25.64 -5.56
N ASN A 60 1.87 24.89 -6.03
CA ASN A 60 3.17 25.40 -6.48
C ASN A 60 3.74 26.48 -5.52
N PRO A 61 3.98 26.15 -4.24
CA PRO A 61 4.41 27.14 -3.25
C PRO A 61 5.74 27.82 -3.60
N SER A 62 6.62 27.15 -4.35
CA SER A 62 7.87 27.71 -4.88
C SER A 62 7.67 28.76 -6.00
N GLY A 63 6.43 28.97 -6.46
CA GLY A 63 6.11 29.86 -7.57
C GLY A 63 6.16 29.13 -8.91
N SER A 64 7.15 29.46 -9.74
CA SER A 64 7.25 28.91 -11.11
C SER A 64 7.88 27.52 -11.11
N PHE A 65 7.19 26.54 -11.68
CA PHE A 65 7.67 25.17 -11.89
C PHE A 65 7.62 24.86 -13.39
N THR A 66 8.49 25.49 -14.17
CA THR A 66 8.54 25.29 -15.64
C THR A 66 9.60 24.28 -16.08
N LEU A 67 10.71 24.19 -15.33
CA LEU A 67 11.73 23.14 -15.48
C LEU A 67 11.41 22.00 -14.51
N GLY A 68 11.56 20.76 -14.97
CA GLY A 68 11.17 19.57 -14.23
C GLY A 68 11.64 18.30 -14.92
N GLY A 69 11.46 17.18 -14.24
CA GLY A 69 11.93 15.88 -14.71
C GLY A 69 13.45 15.70 -14.54
N PRO A 70 14.03 14.70 -15.23
CA PRO A 70 15.42 14.30 -15.03
C PRO A 70 16.47 15.39 -15.29
N SER A 71 16.12 16.44 -16.02
CA SER A 71 17.02 17.56 -16.32
C SER A 71 17.36 18.43 -15.10
N VAL A 72 16.54 18.38 -14.05
CA VAL A 72 16.72 19.19 -12.84
C VAL A 72 16.59 18.40 -11.53
N ASP A 73 16.10 17.15 -11.58
CA ASP A 73 16.03 16.24 -10.44
C ASP A 73 16.32 14.80 -10.90
N THR A 74 17.48 14.26 -10.53
CA THR A 74 17.89 12.92 -10.94
C THR A 74 17.02 11.85 -10.29
N GLY A 75 16.26 11.12 -11.10
CA GLY A 75 15.48 9.97 -10.66
C GLY A 75 16.30 8.70 -10.56
N LEU A 76 16.10 7.92 -9.48
CA LEU A 76 16.65 6.57 -9.35
C LEU A 76 15.56 5.56 -8.94
N THR A 77 15.67 4.34 -9.45
CA THR A 77 14.81 3.22 -9.08
C THR A 77 14.85 2.98 -7.57
N GLY A 78 13.69 2.77 -6.95
CA GLY A 78 13.60 2.44 -5.53
C GLY A 78 13.76 3.63 -4.58
N ARG A 79 13.70 4.88 -5.06
CA ARG A 79 13.70 6.08 -4.20
C ARG A 79 12.32 6.58 -3.78
N LYS A 80 11.28 5.73 -3.94
CA LYS A 80 9.87 6.04 -3.60
C LYS A 80 9.17 4.91 -2.83
N ILE A 81 9.93 4.06 -2.12
CA ILE A 81 9.40 2.86 -1.42
C ILE A 81 8.23 3.12 -0.45
N ILE A 82 8.21 4.28 0.21
CA ILE A 82 7.11 4.65 1.12
C ILE A 82 5.84 5.03 0.33
N GLN A 83 6.00 5.76 -0.78
CA GLN A 83 4.90 6.08 -1.69
C GLN A 83 4.38 4.84 -2.41
N ASP A 84 5.27 3.90 -2.75
CA ASP A 84 4.91 2.65 -3.42
C ASP A 84 4.09 1.71 -2.53
N SER A 85 4.12 1.90 -1.21
CA SER A 85 3.56 0.97 -0.23
C SER A 85 2.36 1.53 0.53
N TYR A 86 2.56 2.13 1.70
CA TYR A 86 1.49 2.48 2.63
C TYR A 86 1.55 3.93 3.13
N GLY A 87 2.38 4.77 2.53
CA GLY A 87 2.71 6.06 3.11
C GLY A 87 3.34 5.90 4.49
N ASN A 88 3.17 6.89 5.37
CA ASN A 88 3.79 6.91 6.69
C ASN A 88 3.09 6.02 7.73
N GLU A 89 2.09 5.23 7.33
CA GLU A 89 1.26 4.48 8.27
C GLU A 89 1.92 3.23 8.85
N ILE A 90 2.87 2.60 8.12
CA ILE A 90 3.56 1.40 8.61
C ILE A 90 5.05 1.38 8.34
N ARG A 91 5.70 0.45 9.04
CA ARG A 91 7.10 0.08 8.87
C ARG A 91 7.34 -0.51 7.48
N HIS A 92 8.54 -0.25 6.96
CA HIS A 92 8.99 -0.77 5.68
C HIS A 92 10.33 -1.49 5.85
N GLY A 93 10.51 -2.65 5.23
CA GLY A 93 11.73 -3.47 5.35
C GLY A 93 12.93 -3.00 4.52
N GLY A 94 12.84 -1.84 3.87
CA GLY A 94 13.90 -1.22 3.07
C GLY A 94 14.01 -1.66 1.60
N GLY A 95 13.60 -2.88 1.24
CA GLY A 95 13.72 -3.38 -0.13
C GLY A 95 12.80 -2.68 -1.15
N CYS A 96 13.36 -2.19 -2.27
CA CYS A 96 12.54 -1.62 -3.35
C CYS A 96 11.84 -2.70 -4.19
N PHE A 97 10.75 -2.32 -4.88
CA PHE A 97 9.99 -3.23 -5.73
C PHE A 97 10.46 -3.24 -7.18
N SER A 98 10.41 -2.11 -7.88
CA SER A 98 10.68 -1.99 -9.33
C SER A 98 12.08 -2.48 -9.74
N GLY A 99 12.20 -3.08 -10.93
CA GLY A 99 13.46 -3.64 -11.45
C GLY A 99 13.78 -5.08 -11.02
N LYS A 100 13.01 -5.65 -10.09
CA LYS A 100 13.18 -7.04 -9.62
C LYS A 100 12.18 -7.98 -10.29
N ASP A 101 12.47 -9.27 -10.39
CA ASP A 101 11.47 -10.28 -10.77
C ASP A 101 10.80 -10.90 -9.52
N GLY A 102 9.88 -11.85 -9.72
CA GLY A 102 9.12 -12.49 -8.64
C GLY A 102 9.96 -13.31 -7.64
N THR A 103 11.19 -13.69 -7.99
CA THR A 103 12.10 -14.44 -7.09
C THR A 103 12.68 -13.58 -5.96
N LYS A 104 12.66 -12.25 -6.10
CA LYS A 104 13.24 -11.35 -5.11
C LYS A 104 12.22 -11.06 -4.02
N VAL A 105 12.47 -11.58 -2.82
CA VAL A 105 11.57 -11.51 -1.65
C VAL A 105 11.22 -10.09 -1.23
N ASP A 106 12.04 -9.09 -1.58
CA ASP A 106 11.71 -7.67 -1.43
C ASP A 106 10.36 -7.32 -2.07
N ARG A 107 10.06 -7.91 -3.23
CA ARG A 107 8.77 -7.74 -3.92
C ARG A 107 7.79 -8.83 -3.54
N SER A 108 8.16 -10.10 -3.75
CA SER A 108 7.20 -11.21 -3.59
C SER A 108 6.77 -11.39 -2.13
N GLY A 109 7.70 -11.29 -1.18
CA GLY A 109 7.40 -11.29 0.25
C GLY A 109 6.50 -10.13 0.67
N ALA A 110 6.78 -8.92 0.19
CA ALA A 110 5.92 -7.75 0.46
C ALA A 110 4.50 -7.91 -0.12
N TYR A 111 4.37 -8.47 -1.32
CA TYR A 111 3.08 -8.77 -1.94
C TYR A 111 2.33 -9.87 -1.19
N MET A 112 3.03 -10.91 -0.71
CA MET A 112 2.43 -11.96 0.10
C MET A 112 1.96 -11.43 1.46
N ALA A 113 2.76 -10.58 2.10
CA ALA A 113 2.37 -9.93 3.35
C ALA A 113 1.12 -9.04 3.17
N ARG A 114 1.04 -8.29 2.05
CA ARG A 114 -0.17 -7.54 1.66
C ARG A 114 -1.38 -8.46 1.51
N TYR A 115 -1.22 -9.55 0.76
CA TYR A 115 -2.26 -10.52 0.48
C TYR A 115 -2.83 -11.15 1.76
N LEU A 116 -1.95 -11.65 2.62
CA LEU A 116 -2.33 -12.24 3.90
C LEU A 116 -3.04 -11.23 4.80
N ALA A 117 -2.46 -10.04 4.99
CA ALA A 117 -3.06 -8.99 5.83
C ALA A 117 -4.46 -8.60 5.31
N LYS A 118 -4.66 -8.60 3.99
CA LYS A 118 -5.95 -8.24 3.37
C LYS A 118 -7.00 -9.32 3.59
N ASN A 119 -6.62 -10.58 3.45
CA ASN A 119 -7.50 -11.70 3.73
C ASN A 119 -7.88 -11.79 5.22
N ILE A 120 -6.92 -11.55 6.11
CA ILE A 120 -7.15 -11.53 7.57
C ILE A 120 -8.14 -10.42 7.95
N VAL A 121 -7.92 -9.18 7.51
CA VAL A 121 -8.86 -8.09 7.83
C VAL A 121 -10.22 -8.29 7.17
N ALA A 122 -10.25 -8.76 5.91
CA ALA A 122 -11.50 -9.05 5.20
C ALA A 122 -12.30 -10.21 5.81
N SER A 123 -11.68 -11.07 6.62
CA SER A 123 -12.35 -12.14 7.35
C SER A 123 -13.12 -11.65 8.59
N GLY A 124 -12.85 -10.42 9.04
CA GLY A 124 -13.50 -9.81 10.21
C GLY A 124 -12.94 -10.24 11.56
N ILE A 125 -11.84 -11.01 11.58
CA ILE A 125 -11.17 -11.40 12.83
C ILE A 125 -10.33 -10.29 13.45
N CYS A 126 -9.98 -9.25 12.68
CA CYS A 126 -9.38 -8.02 13.19
C CYS A 126 -9.70 -6.82 12.28
N ASN A 127 -9.45 -5.61 12.77
CA ASN A 127 -9.70 -4.37 12.01
C ASN A 127 -8.44 -3.80 11.37
N LYS A 128 -7.28 -4.11 11.94
CA LYS A 128 -5.95 -3.70 11.49
C LYS A 128 -5.01 -4.89 11.58
N CYS A 129 -4.14 -5.07 10.59
CA CYS A 129 -3.16 -6.16 10.58
C CYS A 129 -1.89 -5.72 9.86
N GLU A 130 -0.74 -5.88 10.51
CA GLU A 130 0.60 -5.77 9.96
C GLU A 130 1.26 -7.15 10.00
N ILE A 131 1.97 -7.49 8.93
CA ILE A 131 2.70 -8.75 8.78
C ILE A 131 4.12 -8.40 8.36
N GLN A 132 5.09 -9.04 9.01
CA GLN A 132 6.49 -8.99 8.64
C GLN A 132 6.97 -10.41 8.31
N LEU A 133 7.68 -10.52 7.19
CA LEU A 133 8.36 -11.73 6.75
C LEU A 133 9.84 -11.42 6.62
N THR A 134 10.69 -12.26 7.22
CA THR A 134 12.15 -12.14 7.11
C THR A 134 12.71 -13.41 6.49
N TYR A 135 13.63 -13.25 5.54
CA TYR A 135 14.29 -14.34 4.85
C TYR A 135 15.80 -14.21 5.01
N ALA A 136 16.50 -15.34 4.97
CA ALA A 136 17.95 -15.39 4.80
C ALA A 136 18.25 -15.99 3.43
N ILE A 137 19.31 -15.51 2.77
CA ILE A 137 19.71 -16.02 1.46
C ILE A 137 20.02 -17.52 1.54
N GLY A 138 19.49 -18.30 0.59
CA GLY A 138 19.64 -19.76 0.56
C GLY A 138 18.69 -20.53 1.48
N ILE A 139 17.92 -19.88 2.34
CA ILE A 139 16.90 -20.53 3.17
C ILE A 139 15.55 -20.44 2.47
N GLU A 140 14.93 -21.60 2.21
CA GLU A 140 13.69 -21.69 1.46
C GLU A 140 12.51 -21.02 2.16
N LYS A 141 12.37 -21.23 3.48
CA LYS A 141 11.25 -20.72 4.29
C LYS A 141 11.67 -19.43 5.01
N PRO A 142 10.71 -18.55 5.37
CA PRO A 142 11.03 -17.38 6.16
C PRO A 142 11.59 -17.78 7.53
N ILE A 143 12.65 -17.12 7.95
CA ILE A 143 13.25 -17.29 9.29
C ILE A 143 12.38 -16.67 10.39
N SER A 144 11.51 -15.72 10.02
CA SER A 144 10.55 -15.10 10.93
C SER A 144 9.26 -14.71 10.22
N LEU A 145 8.15 -14.94 10.91
CA LEU A 145 6.82 -14.44 10.59
C LEU A 145 6.28 -13.75 11.85
N TYR A 146 6.08 -12.45 11.76
CA TYR A 146 5.52 -11.63 12.84
C TYR A 146 4.19 -11.02 12.41
N ILE A 147 3.25 -10.94 13.35
CA ILE A 147 1.93 -10.32 13.19
C ILE A 147 1.73 -9.29 14.29
N ASN A 148 1.14 -8.16 13.91
CA ASN A 148 0.59 -7.18 14.83
C ASN A 148 -0.79 -6.73 14.36
N THR A 149 -1.81 -7.04 15.14
CA THR A 149 -3.21 -6.69 14.89
C THR A 149 -3.63 -5.41 15.61
N PHE A 150 -2.70 -4.74 16.26
CA PHE A 150 -2.89 -3.49 17.01
C PHE A 150 -4.04 -3.60 18.02
N GLN A 151 -4.13 -4.76 18.69
CA GLN A 151 -5.17 -5.08 19.67
C GLN A 151 -6.60 -5.02 19.12
N THR A 152 -6.76 -5.14 17.79
CA THR A 152 -8.07 -5.18 17.13
C THR A 152 -8.56 -6.60 16.83
N ASN A 153 -7.77 -7.60 17.20
CA ASN A 153 -8.04 -9.01 16.98
C ASN A 153 -9.12 -9.56 17.92
N LYS A 154 -9.94 -10.47 17.41
CA LYS A 154 -10.95 -11.25 18.15
C LYS A 154 -10.45 -12.65 18.53
N VAL A 155 -9.31 -13.06 17.99
CA VAL A 155 -8.65 -14.36 18.23
C VAL A 155 -7.17 -14.12 18.51
N LYS A 156 -6.49 -15.01 19.24
CA LYS A 156 -5.06 -14.86 19.54
C LYS A 156 -4.23 -14.78 18.26
N GLU A 157 -3.25 -13.88 18.22
CA GLU A 157 -2.35 -13.71 17.06
C GLU A 157 -1.56 -15.00 16.75
N SER A 158 -1.26 -15.81 17.77
CA SER A 158 -0.63 -17.13 17.61
C SER A 158 -1.45 -18.07 16.72
N LEU A 159 -2.77 -18.08 16.85
CA LEU A 159 -3.67 -18.89 16.01
C LEU A 159 -3.66 -18.40 14.56
N ILE A 160 -3.55 -17.08 14.35
CA ILE A 160 -3.43 -16.50 13.01
C ILE A 160 -2.10 -16.94 12.37
N ILE A 161 -1.00 -16.88 13.13
CA ILE A 161 0.33 -17.32 12.67
C ILE A 161 0.31 -18.80 12.30
N GLU A 162 -0.28 -19.66 13.14
CA GLU A 162 -0.40 -21.10 12.89
C GLU A 162 -1.23 -21.37 11.63
N THR A 163 -2.37 -20.69 11.48
CA THR A 163 -3.22 -20.78 10.28
C THR A 163 -2.44 -20.41 9.03
N ILE A 164 -1.60 -19.36 9.08
CA ILE A 164 -0.76 -19.00 7.94
C ILE A 164 0.22 -20.13 7.60
N LYS A 165 0.92 -20.67 8.60
CA LYS A 165 1.91 -21.74 8.42
C LYS A 165 1.28 -23.02 7.83
N ASN A 166 0.06 -23.35 8.23
CA ASN A 166 -0.62 -24.56 7.80
C ASN A 166 -1.25 -24.45 6.39
N HIS A 167 -1.61 -23.25 5.95
CA HIS A 167 -2.35 -23.05 4.69
C HIS A 167 -1.56 -22.40 3.56
N PHE A 168 -0.42 -21.78 3.85
CA PHE A 168 0.33 -21.01 2.85
C PHE A 168 1.80 -21.44 2.78
N ASP A 169 2.24 -21.80 1.58
CA ASP A 169 3.65 -21.94 1.29
C ASP A 169 4.30 -20.56 1.13
N LEU A 170 5.00 -20.12 2.18
CA LEU A 170 5.72 -18.85 2.23
C LEU A 170 7.14 -18.92 1.64
N SER A 171 7.52 -20.02 0.99
CA SER A 171 8.75 -20.04 0.20
C SER A 171 8.65 -19.07 -0.98
N PRO A 172 9.76 -18.55 -1.52
CA PRO A 172 9.73 -17.73 -2.74
C PRO A 172 8.93 -18.39 -3.87
N GLN A 173 9.06 -19.72 -4.05
CA GLN A 173 8.37 -20.43 -5.12
C GLN A 173 6.88 -20.64 -4.83
N GLY A 174 6.54 -20.93 -3.58
CA GLY A 174 5.16 -20.96 -3.10
C GLY A 174 4.44 -19.64 -3.35
N ILE A 175 5.10 -18.53 -3.01
CA ILE A 175 4.57 -17.18 -3.23
C ILE A 175 4.40 -16.89 -4.73
N ILE A 176 5.42 -17.17 -5.55
CA ILE A 176 5.35 -16.96 -7.00
C ILE A 176 4.20 -17.76 -7.61
N LYS A 177 4.01 -19.01 -7.19
CA LYS A 177 2.90 -19.86 -7.65
C LYS A 177 1.56 -19.32 -7.17
N LYS A 178 1.41 -19.00 -5.88
CA LYS A 178 0.17 -18.50 -5.28
C LYS A 178 -0.30 -17.19 -5.91
N LEU A 179 0.63 -16.28 -6.17
CA LEU A 179 0.34 -14.95 -6.70
C LEU A 179 0.56 -14.84 -8.21
N ASN A 180 0.95 -15.92 -8.89
CA ASN A 180 1.18 -15.96 -10.34
C ASN A 180 2.15 -14.86 -10.85
N LEU A 181 3.32 -14.76 -10.20
CA LEU A 181 4.27 -13.64 -10.37
C LEU A 181 5.24 -13.82 -11.55
N LYS A 182 5.08 -14.86 -12.38
CA LYS A 182 5.87 -15.06 -13.62
C LYS A 182 5.29 -14.34 -14.83
N LYS A 183 4.31 -13.46 -14.63
CA LYS A 183 3.64 -12.70 -15.69
C LYS A 183 4.24 -11.29 -15.84
N PRO A 184 4.18 -10.68 -17.04
CA PRO A 184 4.67 -9.32 -17.28
C PRO A 184 3.68 -8.26 -16.76
N ILE A 185 3.38 -8.29 -15.45
CA ILE A 185 2.35 -7.45 -14.80
C ILE A 185 2.93 -6.30 -13.95
N PHE A 186 4.24 -6.13 -13.92
CA PHE A 186 4.90 -5.23 -12.97
C PHE A 186 5.08 -3.80 -13.46
N ALA A 187 5.10 -3.55 -14.78
CA ALA A 187 5.31 -2.20 -15.31
C ALA A 187 4.24 -1.22 -14.80
N ILE A 188 2.99 -1.67 -14.76
CA ILE A 188 1.85 -0.86 -14.31
C ILE A 188 1.88 -0.57 -12.79
N THR A 189 2.64 -1.33 -12.00
CA THR A 189 2.79 -1.08 -10.54
C THR A 189 3.81 0.00 -10.23
N SER A 190 4.65 0.40 -11.19
CA SER A 190 5.72 1.40 -10.99
C SER A 190 5.24 2.83 -10.74
N ARG A 191 3.93 3.06 -10.72
CA ARG A 191 3.27 4.33 -10.43
C ARG A 191 1.98 4.11 -9.64
N GLU A 192 1.55 5.15 -8.93
CA GLU A 192 0.28 5.17 -8.19
C GLU A 192 0.15 4.09 -7.11
N GLY A 193 1.30 3.58 -6.62
CA GLY A 193 1.37 2.58 -5.57
C GLY A 193 1.18 1.14 -6.07
N HIS A 194 1.79 0.21 -5.34
CA HIS A 194 1.67 -1.23 -5.57
C HIS A 194 0.44 -1.85 -4.90
N PHE A 195 -0.14 -1.16 -3.91
CA PHE A 195 -1.20 -1.66 -3.05
C PHE A 195 -2.45 -0.77 -3.09
N GLY A 196 -3.61 -1.35 -2.78
CA GLY A 196 -4.87 -0.62 -2.68
C GLY A 196 -5.59 -0.38 -4.00
N ARG A 197 -5.05 -0.89 -5.11
CA ARG A 197 -5.64 -0.79 -6.44
C ARG A 197 -6.51 -2.01 -6.73
N ILE A 198 -7.71 -1.77 -7.26
CA ILE A 198 -8.64 -2.84 -7.66
C ILE A 198 -8.42 -3.08 -9.15
N ASP A 199 -7.48 -3.97 -9.44
CA ASP A 199 -7.17 -4.45 -10.79
C ASP A 199 -7.03 -5.97 -10.75
N ASN A 200 -7.62 -6.67 -11.72
CA ASN A 200 -7.59 -8.13 -11.80
C ASN A 200 -6.16 -8.69 -11.95
N LEU A 201 -5.22 -7.86 -12.41
CA LEU A 201 -3.80 -8.18 -12.53
C LEU A 201 -3.11 -8.35 -11.17
N PHE A 202 -3.57 -7.69 -10.12
CA PHE A 202 -2.92 -7.68 -8.80
C PHE A 202 -3.49 -8.78 -7.91
N SER A 203 -2.99 -10.00 -8.11
CA SER A 203 -3.38 -11.18 -7.33
C SER A 203 -3.26 -10.98 -5.81
N TRP A 204 -2.28 -10.19 -5.36
CA TRP A 204 -2.08 -9.85 -3.95
C TRP A 204 -3.16 -8.94 -3.35
N GLU A 205 -4.05 -8.38 -4.17
CA GLU A 205 -5.21 -7.62 -3.72
C GLU A 205 -6.48 -8.48 -3.59
N ARG A 206 -6.42 -9.79 -3.91
CA ARG A 206 -7.57 -10.68 -3.77
C ARG A 206 -7.83 -11.03 -2.31
N ILE A 207 -9.11 -11.30 -2.00
CA ILE A 207 -9.60 -11.70 -0.67
C ILE A 207 -10.20 -13.12 -0.69
N ASP A 208 -9.69 -13.96 -1.58
CA ASP A 208 -10.19 -15.32 -1.87
C ASP A 208 -9.92 -16.34 -0.76
N GLN A 209 -9.12 -15.98 0.25
CA GLN A 209 -8.74 -16.84 1.38
C GLN A 209 -9.28 -16.34 2.71
N LYS A 210 -10.11 -15.30 2.72
CA LYS A 210 -10.71 -14.75 3.96
C LYS A 210 -11.44 -15.81 4.78
N PHE A 211 -12.04 -16.81 4.12
CA PHE A 211 -12.80 -17.88 4.79
C PHE A 211 -11.92 -18.84 5.59
N ILE A 212 -10.64 -18.99 5.24
CA ILE A 212 -9.69 -19.77 6.07
C ILE A 212 -9.58 -19.12 7.45
N PHE A 213 -9.48 -17.79 7.49
CA PHE A 213 -9.33 -17.03 8.72
C PHE A 213 -10.66 -16.85 9.49
N SER A 214 -11.79 -16.69 8.80
CA SER A 214 -13.09 -16.48 9.48
C SER A 214 -13.51 -17.68 10.33
N LYS A 215 -13.07 -18.90 9.97
CA LYS A 215 -13.31 -20.12 10.76
C LYS A 215 -12.71 -20.05 12.16
N LEU A 216 -11.67 -19.24 12.38
CA LEU A 216 -11.08 -19.06 13.72
C LEU A 216 -12.06 -18.45 14.72
N LEU A 217 -13.12 -17.75 14.26
CA LEU A 217 -14.17 -17.23 15.14
C LEU A 217 -15.10 -18.32 15.70
N LEU A 218 -15.06 -19.52 15.12
CA LEU A 218 -15.89 -20.66 15.54
C LEU A 218 -15.17 -21.57 16.54
N ILE A 219 -13.85 -21.40 16.70
CA ILE A 219 -13.04 -22.14 17.66
C ILE A 219 -13.23 -21.46 19.01
N LYS A 220 -14.05 -22.07 19.86
CA LYS A 220 -14.23 -21.66 21.27
C LYS A 220 -13.03 -22.09 22.10
#